data_AF-A0A967LBR2-F1
#
_entry.id   AF-A0A967LBR2-F1
#
_cell.length_a   1.000
_cell.length_b   1.000
_cell.length_c   1.000
_cell.angle_alpha   90.00
_cell.angle_beta   90.00
_cell.angle_gamma   90.00
#
_symmetry.space_group_name_H-M   'P 1'
#
loop_
_entity.id
_entity.type
_entity.pdbx_description
1 polymer ?
#
loop_
_entity_poly.entity_id
_entity_poly.type
_entity_poly.pdbx_seq_one_letter_code
_entity_poly.pdbx_strand_id
1 'polypeptide(L)'
;MGYEIGNHTRHHRNVTTLEPGDFAASLAHIDKRCAEHKIPRPVTFCFPGFSHNHGSVKVLEKHGFQFARRGVRPEYQDGGRGGRGPAYDPEVDDPLLVPTTGYSGPDWDMDDLVWAVEQARDGKIAVLCFHGIPAVEHP
;
A
#
# COMPACT_ATOMS: atom_id res chain seq x y z
N MET A 1 -1.25 17.86 12.08
CA MET A 1 -1.89 16.53 12.25
C MET A 1 -0.80 15.49 12.20
N GLY A 2 -0.74 14.58 13.17
CA GLY A 2 0.38 13.63 13.38
C GLY A 2 0.25 12.34 12.57
N TYR A 3 -0.16 12.43 11.30
CA TYR A 3 -0.23 11.28 10.42
C TYR A 3 1.15 10.90 9.90
N GLU A 4 1.40 9.61 9.76
CA GLU A 4 2.55 9.10 9.01
C GLU A 4 2.40 9.43 7.51
N ILE A 5 3.52 9.68 6.85
CA ILE A 5 3.60 9.82 5.39
C ILE A 5 4.39 8.63 4.83
N GLY A 6 3.69 7.74 4.12
CA GLY A 6 4.28 6.63 3.38
C GLY A 6 4.70 7.02 1.96
N ASN A 7 5.56 6.22 1.34
CA ASN A 7 6.01 6.41 -0.04
C ASN A 7 5.11 5.66 -1.02
N HIS A 8 4.69 6.33 -2.09
CA HIS A 8 3.86 5.76 -3.16
C HIS A 8 4.43 6.02 -4.56
N THR A 9 5.76 6.15 -4.64
CA THR A 9 6.55 6.52 -5.82
C THR A 9 6.31 7.94 -6.34
N ARG A 10 7.25 8.46 -7.13
CA ARG A 10 7.15 9.80 -7.73
C ARG A 10 5.99 9.95 -8.73
N HIS A 11 5.69 8.90 -9.48
CA HIS A 11 4.82 8.98 -10.67
C HIS A 11 3.73 7.91 -10.69
N HIS A 12 3.49 7.21 -9.58
CA HIS A 12 2.47 6.15 -9.50
C HIS A 12 2.61 5.10 -10.63
N ARG A 13 3.85 4.76 -11.00
CA ARG A 13 4.11 3.77 -12.06
C ARG A 13 4.03 2.37 -11.48
N ASN A 14 3.53 1.42 -12.28
CA ASN A 14 3.62 0.01 -11.94
C ASN A 14 5.10 -0.37 -11.76
N VAL A 15 5.48 -0.77 -10.55
CA VAL A 15 6.88 -1.06 -10.22
C VAL A 15 7.38 -2.36 -10.85
N THR A 16 6.49 -3.25 -11.28
CA THR A 16 6.89 -4.52 -11.89
C THR A 16 7.47 -4.35 -13.29
N THR A 17 7.30 -3.17 -13.89
CA THR A 17 7.82 -2.83 -15.23
C THR A 17 8.98 -1.85 -15.17
N LEU A 18 9.50 -1.56 -13.98
CA LEU A 18 10.64 -0.65 -13.79
C LEU A 18 11.93 -1.45 -13.63
N GLU A 19 13.00 -0.92 -14.21
CA GLU A 19 14.33 -1.36 -13.84
C GLU A 19 14.60 -1.04 -12.35
N PRO A 20 15.34 -1.88 -11.61
CA PRO A 20 15.59 -1.66 -10.18
C PRO A 20 16.20 -0.29 -9.86
N GLY A 21 17.07 0.22 -10.75
CA GLY A 21 17.68 1.55 -10.62
C GLY A 21 16.66 2.68 -10.73
N ASP A 22 15.72 2.60 -11.67
CA ASP A 22 14.66 3.58 -11.85
C ASP A 22 13.68 3.58 -10.67
N PHE A 23 13.36 2.39 -10.16
CA PHE A 23 12.52 2.28 -8.96
C PHE A 23 13.23 2.89 -7.74
N ALA A 24 14.50 2.56 -7.50
CA ALA A 24 15.28 3.15 -6.43
C ALA A 24 15.39 4.68 -6.54
N ALA A 25 15.59 5.22 -7.75
CA ALA A 25 15.61 6.66 -7.99
C ALA A 25 14.26 7.33 -7.70
N SER A 26 13.15 6.65 -8.02
CA SER A 26 11.80 7.10 -7.68
C SER A 26 11.58 7.19 -6.17
N LEU A 27 12.07 6.20 -5.41
CA LEU A 27 12.00 6.19 -3.94
C LEU A 27 12.84 7.35 -3.35
N ALA A 28 14.10 7.45 -3.76
CA ALA A 28 15.00 8.51 -3.32
C ALA A 28 14.51 9.93 -3.67
N HIS A 29 13.74 10.07 -4.76
CA HIS A 29 13.10 11.33 -5.08
C HIS A 29 12.11 11.75 -3.98
N ILE A 30 11.25 10.84 -3.53
CA ILE A 30 10.28 11.12 -2.46
C ILE A 30 11.00 11.44 -1.14
N ASP A 31 12.07 10.71 -0.80
CA ASP A 31 12.89 11.01 0.38
C ASP A 31 13.43 12.45 0.34
N LYS A 32 13.97 12.86 -0.81
CA LYS A 32 14.46 14.22 -1.02
C LYS A 32 13.34 15.24 -0.82
N ARG A 33 12.15 15.01 -1.40
CA ARG A 33 10.99 15.90 -1.21
C ARG A 33 10.59 15.96 0.27
N CYS A 34 10.54 14.83 0.97
CA CYS A 34 10.21 14.82 2.40
C CYS A 34 11.22 15.65 3.21
N ALA A 35 12.52 15.47 2.97
CA ALA A 35 13.57 16.24 3.64
C ALA A 35 13.45 17.75 3.39
N GLU A 36 13.21 18.17 2.15
CA GLU A 36 13.00 19.58 1.78
C GLU A 36 11.81 20.21 2.51
N HIS A 37 10.77 19.43 2.77
CA HIS A 37 9.54 19.84 3.47
C HIS A 37 9.56 19.53 4.97
N LYS A 38 10.70 19.10 5.52
CA LYS A 38 10.87 18.72 6.94
C LYS A 38 9.91 17.61 7.40
N ILE A 39 9.56 16.71 6.47
CA ILE A 39 8.80 15.49 6.73
C ILE A 39 9.82 14.37 7.00
N PRO A 40 9.63 13.54 8.05
CA PRO A 40 10.48 12.38 8.29
C PRO A 40 10.57 11.49 7.05
N ARG A 41 11.74 10.89 6.81
CA ARG A 41 11.91 9.95 5.69
C ARG A 41 10.87 8.82 5.81
N PRO A 42 10.07 8.55 4.76
CA PRO A 42 9.10 7.47 4.80
C PRO A 42 9.76 6.13 5.13
N VAL A 43 9.15 5.39 6.05
CA VAL A 43 9.56 4.01 6.40
C VAL A 43 8.51 2.98 6.00
N THR A 44 7.39 3.42 5.44
CA THR A 44 6.34 2.57 4.88
C THR A 44 6.12 2.86 3.40
N PHE A 45 5.70 1.85 2.65
CA PHE A 45 5.47 1.93 1.21
C PHE A 45 4.08 1.39 0.84
N CYS A 46 3.54 1.84 -0.29
CA CYS A 46 2.40 1.19 -0.92
C CYS A 46 2.72 0.94 -2.39
N PHE A 47 2.50 -0.28 -2.87
CA PHE A 47 2.71 -0.62 -4.28
C PHE A 47 1.66 0.08 -5.16
N PRO A 48 2.06 0.94 -6.11
CA PRO A 48 1.13 1.54 -7.08
C PRO A 48 0.38 0.47 -7.86
N GLY A 49 -0.95 0.63 -7.94
CA GLY A 49 -1.83 -0.31 -8.64
C GLY A 49 -1.76 -1.75 -8.12
N PHE A 50 -1.47 -1.94 -6.82
CA PHE A 50 -1.44 -3.25 -6.15
C PHE A 50 -0.61 -4.29 -6.91
N SER A 51 0.51 -3.84 -7.46
CA SER A 51 1.36 -4.64 -8.34
C SER A 51 2.77 -4.69 -7.77
N HIS A 52 3.25 -5.90 -7.50
CA HIS A 52 4.57 -6.16 -6.97
C HIS A 52 5.15 -7.45 -7.57
N ASN A 53 6.47 -7.58 -7.49
CA ASN A 53 7.20 -8.79 -7.81
C ASN A 53 8.42 -8.92 -6.87
N HIS A 54 9.11 -10.05 -6.91
CA HIS A 54 10.27 -10.30 -6.04
C HIS A 54 11.34 -9.20 -6.16
N GLY A 55 11.64 -8.75 -7.38
CA GLY A 55 12.63 -7.69 -7.61
C GLY A 55 12.25 -6.37 -6.94
N SER A 56 10.97 -5.99 -7.00
CA SER A 56 10.49 -4.77 -6.35
C SER A 56 10.60 -4.85 -4.83
N VAL A 57 10.30 -6.00 -4.21
CA VAL A 57 10.47 -6.20 -2.76
C VAL A 57 11.94 -6.05 -2.37
N LYS A 58 12.87 -6.63 -3.14
CA LYS A 58 14.32 -6.47 -2.91
C LYS A 58 14.79 -5.02 -2.97
N VAL A 59 14.20 -4.20 -3.84
CA VAL A 59 14.48 -2.75 -3.87
C VAL A 59 13.99 -2.06 -2.59
N LEU A 60 12.81 -2.42 -2.08
CA LEU A 60 12.29 -1.87 -0.81
C LEU A 60 13.14 -2.27 0.40
N GLU A 61 13.54 -3.55 0.50
CA GLU A 61 14.44 -4.05 1.54
C GLU A 61 15.75 -3.26 1.56
N LYS A 62 16.39 -3.10 0.39
CA LYS A 62 17.66 -2.37 0.26
C LYS A 62 17.51 -0.88 0.64
N HIS A 63 16.34 -0.31 0.38
CA HIS A 63 16.03 1.07 0.74
C HIS A 63 15.70 1.24 2.24
N GLY A 64 15.42 0.14 2.94
CA GLY A 64 15.16 0.11 4.39
C GLY A 64 13.72 0.47 4.76
N PHE A 65 12.74 0.05 3.96
CA PHE A 65 11.33 0.09 4.36
C PHE A 65 11.05 -0.97 5.43
N GLN A 66 10.14 -0.65 6.35
CA GLN A 66 9.69 -1.55 7.43
C GLN A 66 8.41 -2.28 7.04
N PHE A 67 7.48 -1.57 6.38
CA PHE A 67 6.24 -2.17 5.89
C PHE A 67 5.92 -1.74 4.47
N ALA A 68 5.26 -2.60 3.70
CA ALA A 68 4.73 -2.24 2.40
C ALA A 68 3.39 -2.91 2.09
N ARG A 69 2.41 -2.12 1.65
CA ARG A 69 1.06 -2.60 1.34
C ARG A 69 0.93 -3.06 -0.11
N ARG A 70 0.50 -4.31 -0.33
CA ARG A 70 0.42 -4.96 -1.64
C ARG A 70 -0.94 -4.93 -2.34
N GLY A 71 -2.02 -4.61 -1.61
CA GLY A 71 -3.38 -4.74 -2.12
C GLY A 71 -4.01 -6.08 -1.77
N VAL A 72 -4.96 -6.54 -2.58
CA VAL A 72 -5.83 -7.70 -2.26
C VAL A 72 -5.39 -9.03 -2.92
N ARG A 73 -4.54 -8.96 -3.95
CA ARG A 73 -4.02 -10.13 -4.68
C ARG A 73 -2.83 -10.75 -3.95
N PRO A 74 -2.63 -12.08 -4.02
CA PRO A 74 -3.30 -13.01 -4.94
C PRO A 74 -4.60 -13.67 -4.44
N GLU A 75 -4.94 -13.52 -3.16
CA GLU A 75 -6.05 -14.25 -2.52
C GLU A 75 -7.41 -13.77 -3.03
N TYR A 76 -7.51 -12.49 -3.38
CA TYR A 76 -8.70 -11.88 -3.96
C TYR A 76 -8.38 -11.28 -5.33
N GLN A 77 -9.36 -11.28 -6.22
CA GLN A 77 -9.26 -10.53 -7.47
C GLN A 77 -9.46 -9.05 -7.19
N ASP A 78 -8.64 -8.21 -7.84
CA ASP A 78 -8.80 -6.77 -7.81
C ASP A 78 -9.70 -6.32 -8.97
N GLY A 79 -10.92 -5.90 -8.66
CA GLY A 79 -11.87 -5.35 -9.64
C GLY A 79 -11.67 -3.88 -9.95
N GLY A 80 -10.74 -3.19 -9.27
CA GLY A 80 -10.47 -1.76 -9.42
C GLY A 80 -11.60 -0.83 -8.93
N ARG A 81 -12.65 -1.37 -8.31
CA ARG A 81 -13.86 -0.63 -7.93
C ARG A 81 -14.17 -0.69 -6.43
N GLY A 82 -13.17 -1.04 -5.63
CA GLY A 82 -13.36 -1.33 -4.22
C GLY A 82 -13.61 -2.81 -4.00
N GLY A 83 -13.28 -3.31 -2.81
CA GLY A 83 -13.46 -4.72 -2.53
C GLY A 83 -12.77 -5.21 -1.27
N ARG A 84 -13.17 -6.43 -0.89
CA ARG A 84 -12.64 -7.20 0.24
C ARG A 84 -11.28 -7.80 -0.12
N GLY A 85 -10.49 -8.07 0.90
CA GLY A 85 -9.21 -8.76 0.79
C GLY A 85 -8.81 -9.42 2.12
N PRO A 86 -7.60 -10.00 2.18
CA PRO A 86 -7.14 -10.69 3.39
C PRO A 86 -6.80 -9.70 4.52
N ALA A 87 -6.97 -10.16 5.77
CA ALA A 87 -6.37 -9.50 6.93
C ALA A 87 -4.87 -9.81 6.99
N TYR A 88 -4.09 -8.84 7.48
CA TYR A 88 -2.65 -9.03 7.68
C TYR A 88 -2.41 -9.91 8.90
N ASP A 89 -1.62 -10.97 8.72
CA ASP A 89 -1.20 -11.86 9.79
C ASP A 89 0.31 -11.70 10.04
N PRO A 90 0.73 -11.00 11.11
CA PRO A 90 2.15 -10.76 11.38
C PRO A 90 2.98 -12.03 11.62
N GLU A 91 2.34 -13.18 11.90
CA GLU A 91 3.05 -14.45 12.11
C GLU A 91 3.41 -15.16 10.80
N VAL A 92 2.74 -14.80 9.69
CA VAL A 92 2.85 -15.52 8.40
C VAL A 92 3.20 -14.59 7.24
N ASP A 93 2.63 -13.40 7.20
CA ASP A 93 2.80 -12.46 6.10
C ASP A 93 4.12 -11.68 6.23
N ASP A 94 4.82 -11.54 5.11
CA ASP A 94 6.00 -10.67 5.02
C ASP A 94 5.57 -9.20 5.26
N PRO A 95 6.24 -8.44 6.15
CA PRO A 95 5.88 -7.05 6.43
C PRO A 95 6.01 -6.15 5.21
N LEU A 96 6.79 -6.51 4.18
CA LEU A 96 6.85 -5.80 2.91
C LEU A 96 5.77 -6.26 1.90
N LEU A 97 4.83 -7.09 2.33
CA LEU A 97 3.70 -7.58 1.55
C LEU A 97 2.41 -7.61 2.38
N VAL A 98 2.19 -6.56 3.18
CA VAL A 98 0.96 -6.37 3.97
C VAL A 98 -0.26 -6.32 3.04
N PRO A 99 -1.24 -7.22 3.17
CA PRO A 99 -2.44 -7.20 2.36
C PRO A 99 -3.35 -6.01 2.69
N THR A 100 -4.34 -5.79 1.85
CA THR A 100 -5.43 -4.85 2.11
C THR A 100 -6.69 -5.66 2.38
N THR A 101 -7.28 -5.48 3.55
CA THR A 101 -8.50 -6.20 3.98
C THR A 101 -9.74 -5.60 3.36
N GLY A 102 -9.72 -4.29 3.14
CA GLY A 102 -10.80 -3.57 2.48
C GLY A 102 -10.26 -2.32 1.80
N TYR A 103 -10.67 -2.07 0.55
CA TYR A 103 -10.38 -0.81 -0.11
C TYR A 103 -11.65 -0.18 -0.67
N SER A 104 -11.79 1.12 -0.45
CA SER A 104 -12.95 1.87 -0.90
C SER A 104 -12.92 2.06 -2.42
N GLY A 105 -14.10 1.97 -3.03
CA GLY A 105 -14.38 2.34 -4.42
C GLY A 105 -15.89 2.35 -4.65
N PRO A 106 -16.35 2.52 -5.91
CA PRO A 106 -17.77 2.61 -6.24
C PRO A 106 -18.64 1.43 -5.79
N ASP A 107 -18.05 0.23 -5.67
CA ASP A 107 -18.75 -0.99 -5.29
C ASP A 107 -18.53 -1.36 -3.82
N TRP A 108 -17.88 -0.49 -3.03
CA TRP A 108 -17.61 -0.69 -1.61
C TRP A 108 -18.66 0.01 -0.74
N ASP A 109 -19.27 -0.72 0.20
CA ASP A 109 -20.30 -0.19 1.08
C ASP A 109 -19.99 -0.33 2.59
N MET A 110 -20.98 -0.03 3.42
CA MET A 110 -20.86 -0.13 4.88
C MET A 110 -20.79 -1.58 5.37
N ASP A 111 -21.44 -2.51 4.70
CA ASP A 111 -21.41 -3.93 5.08
C ASP A 111 -20.01 -4.51 4.78
N ASP A 112 -19.37 -4.06 3.70
CA ASP A 112 -17.97 -4.39 3.41
C ASP A 112 -17.01 -3.82 4.46
N LEU A 113 -17.25 -2.60 4.93
CA LEU A 113 -16.45 -2.00 6.01
C LEU A 113 -16.60 -2.80 7.31
N VAL A 114 -17.82 -3.15 7.70
CA VAL A 114 -18.07 -3.98 8.87
C VAL A 114 -17.36 -5.32 8.71
N TRP A 115 -17.53 -5.98 7.57
CA TRP A 115 -16.88 -7.25 7.29
C TRP A 115 -15.35 -7.19 7.40
N ALA A 116 -14.72 -6.12 6.87
CA ALA A 116 -13.26 -5.98 6.91
C ALA A 116 -12.74 -5.75 8.32
N VAL A 117 -13.43 -4.94 9.12
CA VAL A 117 -13.07 -4.71 10.53
C VAL A 117 -13.24 -5.99 11.35
N GLU A 118 -14.26 -6.80 11.09
CA GLU A 118 -14.47 -8.10 11.75
C GLU A 118 -13.34 -9.11 11.49
N GLN A 119 -12.49 -8.91 10.47
CA GLN A 119 -11.32 -9.76 10.25
C GLN A 119 -10.14 -9.46 11.19
N ALA A 120 -10.17 -8.35 11.94
CA ALA A 120 -9.18 -8.02 12.97
C ALA A 120 -9.40 -8.86 14.25
N ARG A 121 -9.24 -10.17 14.12
CA ARG A 121 -9.39 -11.19 15.17
C ARG A 121 -8.21 -12.14 15.13
N ASP A 122 -8.03 -12.89 16.22
CA ASP A 122 -7.02 -13.96 16.31
C ASP A 122 -5.60 -13.46 15.98
N GLY A 123 -5.25 -12.26 16.45
CA GLY A 123 -3.93 -11.64 16.22
C GLY A 123 -3.77 -10.94 14.87
N LYS A 124 -4.76 -11.04 13.97
CA LYS A 124 -4.73 -10.39 12.65
C LYS A 124 -5.11 -8.92 12.72
N ILE A 125 -4.62 -8.17 11.73
CA ILE A 125 -4.81 -6.73 11.60
C ILE A 125 -5.61 -6.45 10.33
N ALA A 126 -6.75 -5.77 10.47
CA ALA A 126 -7.49 -5.25 9.32
C ALA A 126 -6.79 -4.01 8.76
N VAL A 127 -6.52 -4.01 7.46
CA VAL A 127 -5.84 -2.92 6.75
C VAL A 127 -6.81 -2.31 5.74
N LEU A 128 -7.21 -1.07 5.99
CA LEU A 128 -8.18 -0.34 5.17
C LEU A 128 -7.48 0.66 4.24
N CYS A 129 -7.97 0.80 3.01
CA CYS A 129 -7.45 1.73 2.02
C CYS A 129 -8.54 2.68 1.51
N PHE A 130 -8.26 3.98 1.52
CA PHE A 130 -9.14 5.01 1.00
C PHE A 130 -8.41 5.90 -0.02
N HIS A 131 -9.10 6.29 -1.09
CA HIS A 131 -8.57 7.20 -2.11
C HIS A 131 -9.25 8.57 -2.02
N GLY A 132 -8.49 9.62 -1.68
CA GLY A 132 -9.00 10.99 -1.57
C GLY A 132 -9.98 11.18 -0.40
N ILE A 133 -9.69 12.11 0.50
CA ILE A 133 -10.68 12.57 1.49
C ILE A 133 -10.73 14.10 1.43
N PRO A 134 -11.80 14.70 0.86
CA PRO A 134 -12.88 14.03 0.12
C PRO A 134 -12.39 13.49 -1.23
N ALA A 135 -12.92 12.34 -1.64
CA ALA A 135 -12.71 11.79 -2.97
C ALA A 135 -13.51 12.66 -3.95
N VAL A 136 -12.81 13.47 -4.75
CA VAL A 136 -13.40 13.93 -6.01
C VAL A 136 -13.21 12.75 -6.95
N GLU A 137 -14.29 12.25 -7.58
CA GLU A 137 -14.18 11.18 -8.58
C GLU A 137 -13.04 11.50 -9.54
N HIS A 138 -12.13 10.55 -9.73
CA HIS A 138 -11.15 10.65 -10.80
C HIS A 138 -11.91 10.68 -12.14
N PRO A 139 -11.64 11.63 -13.05
CA PRO A 139 -12.25 11.66 -14.37
C PRO A 139 -11.87 10.44 -15.22
#